data_AF-A0A1W9RKQ5-F1
#
_entry.id   AF-A0A1W9RKQ5-F1
#
_cell.length_a   1.000
_cell.length_b   1.000
_cell.length_c   1.000
_cell.angle_alpha   90.00
_cell.angle_beta   90.00
_cell.angle_gamma   90.00
#
_symmetry.space_group_name_H-M   'P 1'
#
loop_
_entity.id
_entity.type
_entity.pdbx_description
1 polymer ?
#
loop_
_entity_poly.entity_id
_entity_poly.type
_entity_poly.pdbx_seq_one_letter_code
_entity_poly.pdbx_strand_id
1 'polypeptide(L)'
;MTPLINLVTSIWKGVIGLVRLSFFLLVILIFAFSSGWLKIQCDPVKMRADIQQRIQEIKEAISAENQEDQNFESIQVLQRYRVGYDLLEHRIRAGERLIDLERIYGTSWRVIQKINNISDPRRLMAGQVILVPVKKGFG
;
A
#
# COMPACT_ATOMS: atom_id res chain seq x y z
N MET A 1 88.29 -0.74 2.19
CA MET A 1 87.46 -0.16 1.11
C MET A 1 86.03 -0.71 1.05
N THR A 2 85.65 -1.67 1.90
CA THR A 2 84.33 -2.34 1.88
C THR A 2 83.17 -1.70 2.69
N PRO A 3 83.36 -0.85 3.73
CA PRO A 3 82.24 -0.41 4.58
C PRO A 3 81.33 0.62 3.89
N LEU A 4 81.90 1.51 3.07
CA LEU A 4 81.14 2.50 2.30
C LEU A 4 80.22 1.84 1.25
N ILE A 5 80.69 0.77 0.61
CA ILE A 5 79.93 0.02 -0.41
C ILE A 5 78.74 -0.72 0.25
N ASN A 6 78.95 -1.30 1.43
CA ASN A 6 77.88 -1.96 2.19
C ASN A 6 76.80 -0.99 2.66
N LEU A 7 77.18 0.24 3.04
CA LEU A 7 76.23 1.29 3.42
C LEU A 7 75.37 1.75 2.23
N VAL A 8 76.02 2.05 1.10
CA VAL A 8 75.33 2.49 -0.12
C VAL A 8 74.38 1.40 -0.64
N THR A 9 74.83 0.15 -0.68
CA THR A 9 73.98 -0.97 -1.12
C THR A 9 72.84 -1.27 -0.14
N SER A 10 73.00 -1.02 1.16
CA SER A 10 71.91 -1.13 2.14
C SER A 10 70.85 -0.04 1.94
N ILE A 11 71.26 1.20 1.69
CA ILE A 11 70.35 2.32 1.41
C ILE A 11 69.59 2.06 0.10
N TRP A 12 70.29 1.64 -0.96
CA TRP A 12 69.69 1.35 -2.26
C TRP A 12 68.68 0.19 -2.20
N LYS A 13 68.95 -0.86 -1.41
CA LYS A 13 67.99 -1.96 -1.17
C LYS A 13 66.71 -1.46 -0.48
N GLY A 14 66.83 -0.53 0.46
CA GLY A 14 65.69 0.11 1.12
C GLY A 14 64.85 0.95 0.15
N VAL A 15 65.49 1.77 -0.68
CA VAL A 15 64.81 2.60 -1.70
C VAL A 15 64.08 1.72 -2.71
N ILE A 16 64.72 0.67 -3.22
CA ILE A 16 64.11 -0.30 -4.12
C ILE A 16 62.92 -1.00 -3.46
N GLY A 17 63.03 -1.36 -2.18
CA GLY A 17 61.94 -1.96 -1.40
C GLY A 17 60.75 -1.01 -1.27
N LEU A 18 61.01 0.27 -1.00
CA LEU A 18 59.98 1.30 -0.88
C LEU A 18 59.25 1.56 -2.21
N VAL A 19 59.98 1.60 -3.33
CA VAL A 19 59.39 1.75 -4.68
C VAL A 19 58.55 0.52 -5.05
N ARG A 20 59.02 -0.70 -4.71
CA ARG A 20 58.25 -1.93 -4.92
C ARG A 20 56.99 -1.99 -4.07
N LEU A 21 57.06 -1.55 -2.81
CA LEU A 21 55.91 -1.46 -1.92
C LEU A 21 54.87 -0.47 -2.45
N SER A 22 55.32 0.70 -2.92
CA SER A 22 54.47 1.71 -3.55
C SER A 22 53.73 1.16 -4.78
N PHE A 23 54.45 0.48 -5.68
CA PHE A 23 53.84 -0.13 -6.86
C PHE A 23 52.83 -1.23 -6.50
N PHE A 24 53.15 -2.06 -5.50
CA PHE A 24 52.25 -3.12 -5.03
C PHE A 24 50.96 -2.55 -4.42
N LEU A 25 51.06 -1.49 -3.61
CA LEU A 25 49.91 -0.78 -3.07
C LEU A 25 49.07 -0.12 -4.17
N LEU A 26 49.70 0.46 -5.19
CA LEU A 26 49.01 1.06 -6.33
C LEU A 26 48.25 0.01 -7.15
N VAL A 27 48.82 -1.18 -7.37
CA VAL A 27 48.14 -2.31 -8.03
C VAL A 27 46.93 -2.79 -7.21
N ILE A 28 47.08 -2.91 -5.88
CA ILE A 28 45.95 -3.24 -4.99
C ILE A 28 44.85 -2.18 -5.08
N LEU A 29 45.21 -0.90 -5.14
CA LEU A 29 44.26 0.22 -5.23
C LEU A 29 43.54 0.23 -6.58
N ILE A 30 44.24 -0.04 -7.68
CA ILE A 30 43.65 -0.20 -9.03
C ILE A 30 42.72 -1.42 -9.06
N PHE A 31 43.10 -2.55 -8.47
CA PHE A 31 42.24 -3.74 -8.38
C PHE A 31 41.00 -3.49 -7.50
N ALA A 32 41.16 -2.79 -6.37
CA ALA A 32 40.04 -2.37 -5.52
C ALA A 32 39.07 -1.43 -6.26
N PHE A 33 39.59 -0.57 -7.14
CA PHE A 33 38.76 0.33 -7.95
C PHE A 33 38.11 -0.37 -9.15
N SER A 34 38.84 -1.28 -9.82
CA SER A 34 38.35 -2.02 -10.99
C SER A 34 37.34 -3.11 -10.62
N SER A 35 37.43 -3.69 -9.42
CA SER A 35 36.49 -4.71 -8.94
C SER A 35 35.15 -4.17 -8.44
N GLY A 36 34.90 -2.86 -8.54
CA GLY A 36 33.59 -2.29 -8.24
C GLY A 36 33.22 -2.35 -6.75
N TRP A 37 34.19 -2.18 -5.85
CA TRP A 37 34.03 -2.31 -4.39
C TRP A 37 33.20 -1.21 -3.71
N LEU A 38 32.53 -0.36 -4.49
CA LEU A 38 31.60 0.68 -4.02
C LEU A 38 30.20 0.50 -4.62
N LYS A 39 29.77 -0.75 -4.86
CA LYS A 39 28.35 -1.06 -5.06
C LYS A 39 27.63 -1.03 -3.70
N ILE A 40 27.47 0.16 -3.14
CA ILE A 40 26.40 0.41 -2.16
C ILE A 40 25.11 0.35 -2.98
N GLN A 41 24.60 -0.86 -3.19
CA GLN A 41 23.27 -1.08 -3.73
C GLN A 41 22.25 -0.79 -2.63
N CYS A 42 21.99 0.49 -2.39
CA CYS A 42 20.64 0.89 -2.06
C CYS A 42 19.82 0.68 -3.34
N ASP A 43 19.37 -0.56 -3.55
CA ASP A 43 18.49 -0.88 -4.67
C ASP A 43 17.07 -0.45 -4.31
N PRO A 44 16.54 0.67 -4.87
CA PRO A 44 15.20 1.16 -4.56
C PRO A 44 14.10 0.21 -5.08
N VAL A 45 14.45 -0.80 -5.88
CA VAL A 45 13.52 -1.76 -6.47
C VAL A 45 13.21 -2.90 -5.51
N LYS A 46 14.17 -3.35 -4.69
CA LYS A 46 13.97 -4.45 -3.74
C LYS A 46 12.93 -4.12 -2.66
N MET A 47 12.86 -2.85 -2.26
CA MET A 47 11.87 -2.35 -1.30
C MET A 47 10.48 -2.14 -1.94
N ARG A 48 10.41 -1.76 -3.22
CA ARG A 48 9.12 -1.70 -3.96
C ARG A 48 8.57 -3.10 -4.26
N ALA A 49 9.43 -4.08 -4.55
CA ALA A 49 9.01 -5.45 -4.81
C ALA A 49 8.38 -6.12 -3.57
N ASP A 50 8.96 -5.94 -2.38
CA ASP A 50 8.41 -6.50 -1.13
C ASP A 50 7.07 -5.85 -0.75
N ILE A 51 6.94 -4.53 -0.91
CA ILE A 51 5.67 -3.83 -0.66
C ILE A 51 4.60 -4.25 -1.68
N GLN A 52 4.93 -4.33 -2.97
CA GLN A 52 3.96 -4.73 -3.99
C GLN A 52 3.56 -6.20 -3.86
N GLN A 53 4.49 -7.07 -3.48
CA GLN A 53 4.22 -8.47 -3.22
C GLN A 53 3.28 -8.64 -2.02
N ARG A 54 3.53 -7.97 -0.89
CA ARG A 54 2.63 -7.99 0.27
C ARG A 54 1.26 -7.39 -0.03
N ILE A 55 1.21 -6.31 -0.81
CA ILE A 55 -0.06 -5.73 -1.26
C ILE A 55 -0.84 -6.72 -2.12
N GLN A 56 -0.15 -7.46 -2.99
CA GLN A 56 -0.79 -8.43 -3.87
C GLN A 56 -1.29 -9.66 -3.10
N GLU A 57 -0.49 -10.17 -2.16
CA GLU A 57 -0.89 -11.26 -1.26
C GLU A 57 -2.09 -10.86 -0.39
N ILE A 58 -2.10 -9.63 0.15
CA ILE A 58 -3.23 -9.10 0.91
C ILE A 58 -4.47 -8.94 0.02
N LYS A 59 -4.32 -8.45 -1.22
CA LYS A 59 -5.44 -8.31 -2.16
C LYS A 59 -6.01 -9.66 -2.59
N GLU A 60 -5.16 -10.66 -2.81
CA GLU A 60 -5.56 -12.00 -3.22
C GLU A 60 -6.23 -12.75 -2.07
N ALA A 61 -5.69 -12.66 -0.85
CA ALA A 61 -6.34 -13.17 0.36
C ALA A 61 -7.70 -12.51 0.60
N ILE A 62 -7.80 -11.19 0.44
CA ILE A 62 -9.06 -10.46 0.51
C ILE A 62 -10.00 -10.91 -0.62
N SER A 63 -9.52 -11.18 -1.84
CA SER A 63 -10.38 -11.58 -2.97
C SER A 63 -10.87 -13.03 -2.91
N ALA A 64 -10.09 -13.93 -2.28
CA ALA A 64 -10.47 -15.31 -2.04
C ALA A 64 -11.50 -15.42 -0.91
N GLU A 65 -11.50 -14.47 0.02
CA GLU A 65 -12.51 -14.32 1.07
C GLU A 65 -13.72 -13.47 0.61
N ASN A 66 -13.53 -12.49 -0.29
CA ASN A 66 -14.57 -11.56 -0.73
C ASN A 66 -15.08 -11.80 -2.15
N GLN A 67 -15.86 -12.85 -2.31
CA GLN A 67 -16.92 -12.91 -3.31
C GLN A 67 -18.30 -12.85 -2.64
N GLU A 68 -18.54 -11.85 -1.76
CA GLU A 68 -19.88 -11.34 -1.39
C GLU A 68 -19.83 -10.11 -0.44
N ASP A 69 -18.69 -9.80 0.19
CA ASP A 69 -18.65 -8.90 1.37
C ASP A 69 -18.00 -7.50 1.23
N GLN A 70 -17.70 -7.01 0.01
CA GLN A 70 -16.95 -5.74 -0.15
C GLN A 70 -17.67 -4.44 0.26
N ASN A 71 -18.85 -4.48 0.89
CA ASN A 71 -19.47 -3.23 1.38
C ASN A 71 -20.40 -3.38 2.60
N PHE A 72 -20.19 -4.38 3.46
CA PHE A 72 -21.01 -4.57 4.68
C PHE A 72 -20.25 -4.24 5.98
N GLU A 73 -18.93 -4.46 6.01
CA GLU A 73 -18.07 -4.09 7.16
C GLU A 73 -17.98 -2.57 7.40
N SER A 74 -18.35 -1.75 6.41
CA SER A 74 -18.40 -0.30 6.54
C SER A 74 -19.58 0.19 7.39
N ILE A 75 -20.69 -0.54 7.55
CA ILE A 75 -21.86 0.01 8.27
C ILE A 75 -21.66 -0.02 9.79
N GLN A 76 -21.01 -1.06 10.34
CA GLN A 76 -20.75 -1.15 11.79
C GLN A 76 -19.54 -0.33 12.24
N VAL A 77 -18.52 -0.17 11.39
CA VAL A 77 -17.39 0.74 11.64
C VAL A 77 -17.85 2.21 11.56
N LEU A 78 -18.78 2.54 10.65
CA LEU A 78 -19.39 3.87 10.60
C LEU A 78 -20.18 4.17 11.88
N GLN A 79 -20.96 3.22 12.43
CA GLN A 79 -21.66 3.42 13.72
C GLN A 79 -20.73 3.86 14.86
N ARG A 80 -19.46 3.44 14.83
CA ARG A 80 -18.43 3.85 15.81
C ARG A 80 -17.80 5.22 15.53
N TYR A 81 -17.85 5.71 14.28
CA TYR A 81 -17.44 7.06 13.84
C TYR A 81 -18.68 7.96 13.58
N ARG A 82 -19.46 8.29 14.63
CA ARG A 82 -20.64 9.21 14.64
C ARG A 82 -21.28 9.43 13.25
N VAL A 83 -22.02 8.44 12.75
CA VAL A 83 -22.69 8.51 11.45
C VAL A 83 -23.67 9.67 11.46
N GLY A 84 -23.43 10.65 10.58
CA GLY A 84 -24.34 11.76 10.33
C GLY A 84 -25.57 11.32 9.53
N TYR A 85 -26.17 10.19 9.86
CA TYR A 85 -27.39 9.68 9.24
C TYR A 85 -28.34 9.12 10.30
N ASP A 86 -29.62 9.46 10.20
CA ASP A 86 -30.72 8.92 10.99
C ASP A 86 -31.47 7.88 10.15
N LEU A 87 -32.01 6.83 10.77
CA LEU A 87 -32.83 5.84 10.08
C LEU A 87 -34.30 6.23 10.22
N LEU A 88 -34.94 6.54 9.08
CA LEU A 88 -36.35 6.89 9.00
C LEU A 88 -37.17 5.71 8.49
N GLU A 89 -38.28 5.42 9.14
CA GLU A 89 -39.26 4.47 8.63
C GLU A 89 -40.16 5.15 7.59
N HIS A 90 -40.19 4.60 6.38
CA HIS A 90 -41.07 5.04 5.30
C HIS A 90 -42.04 3.92 4.92
N ARG A 91 -43.34 4.25 4.84
CA ARG A 91 -44.36 3.33 4.36
C ARG A 91 -44.58 3.52 2.86
N ILE A 92 -44.28 2.48 2.09
CA ILE A 92 -44.44 2.44 0.64
C ILE A 92 -45.90 2.70 0.26
N ARG A 93 -46.13 3.66 -0.64
CA ARG A 93 -47.44 3.96 -1.24
C ARG A 93 -47.66 3.11 -2.49
N ALA A 94 -48.91 2.93 -2.90
CA ALA A 94 -49.24 2.18 -4.11
C ALA A 94 -48.57 2.81 -5.34
N GLY A 95 -47.76 2.02 -6.05
CA GLY A 95 -47.02 2.46 -7.24
C GLY A 95 -45.71 3.20 -6.97
N GLU A 96 -45.31 3.39 -5.71
CA GLU A 96 -44.04 4.03 -5.33
C GLU A 96 -42.85 3.10 -5.58
N ARG A 97 -41.74 3.65 -6.09
CA ARG A 97 -40.51 2.89 -6.38
C ARG A 97 -39.35 3.40 -5.53
N LEU A 98 -38.34 2.57 -5.30
CA LEU A 98 -37.14 2.99 -4.56
C LEU A 98 -36.41 4.18 -5.21
N ILE A 99 -36.48 4.32 -6.54
CA ILE A 99 -35.92 5.46 -7.29
C ILE A 99 -36.64 6.78 -6.93
N ASP A 100 -37.94 6.71 -6.64
CA ASP A 100 -38.71 7.90 -6.26
C ASP A 100 -38.31 8.34 -4.85
N LEU A 101 -38.03 7.38 -3.95
CA LEU A 101 -37.50 7.64 -2.60
C LEU A 101 -36.11 8.26 -2.61
N GLU A 102 -35.26 7.90 -3.57
CA GLU A 102 -33.95 8.53 -3.72
C GLU A 102 -34.05 10.03 -3.96
N ARG A 103 -35.03 10.46 -4.76
CA ARG A 103 -35.29 11.88 -5.03
C ARG A 103 -35.85 12.60 -3.81
N ILE A 104 -36.68 11.93 -3.02
CA ILE A 104 -37.34 12.49 -1.83
C ILE A 104 -36.36 12.64 -0.67
N TYR A 105 -35.53 11.62 -0.43
CA TYR A 105 -34.66 11.51 0.76
C TYR A 105 -33.18 11.77 0.47
N GLY A 106 -32.81 12.03 -0.79
CA GLY A 106 -31.43 12.27 -1.20
C GLY A 106 -30.50 11.06 -0.98
N THR A 107 -31.05 9.85 -0.88
CA THR A 107 -30.34 8.64 -0.50
C THR A 107 -30.49 7.58 -1.58
N SER A 108 -29.38 6.98 -2.01
CA SER A 108 -29.43 6.07 -3.15
C SER A 108 -30.34 4.87 -2.90
N TRP A 109 -31.19 4.57 -3.89
CA TRP A 109 -32.11 3.43 -3.83
C TRP A 109 -31.40 2.09 -3.59
N ARG A 110 -30.14 1.94 -4.03
CA ARG A 110 -29.32 0.74 -3.76
C ARG A 110 -28.99 0.58 -2.27
N VAL A 111 -28.77 1.70 -1.57
CA VAL A 111 -28.50 1.69 -0.12
C VAL A 111 -29.77 1.29 0.62
N ILE A 112 -30.91 1.85 0.23
CA ILE A 112 -32.23 1.48 0.78
C ILE A 112 -32.53 0.01 0.52
N GLN A 113 -32.31 -0.46 -0.71
CA GLN A 113 -32.48 -1.87 -1.09
C GLN A 113 -31.64 -2.79 -0.19
N LYS A 114 -30.36 -2.45 -0.01
CA LYS A 114 -29.42 -3.23 0.78
C LYS A 114 -29.79 -3.28 2.26
N ILE A 115 -30.13 -2.15 2.87
CA ILE A 115 -30.50 -2.07 4.30
C ILE A 115 -31.77 -2.87 4.59
N ASN A 116 -32.69 -2.93 3.63
CA ASN A 116 -33.96 -3.65 3.78
C ASN A 116 -33.95 -5.06 3.19
N ASN A 117 -32.78 -5.56 2.75
CA ASN A 117 -32.63 -6.87 2.11
C ASN A 117 -33.65 -7.14 0.99
N ILE A 118 -33.93 -6.12 0.18
CA ILE A 118 -34.92 -6.20 -0.91
C ILE A 118 -34.28 -6.89 -2.11
N SER A 119 -34.77 -8.09 -2.46
CA SER A 119 -34.21 -8.89 -3.57
C SER A 119 -34.51 -8.29 -4.94
N ASP A 120 -35.76 -7.84 -5.19
CA ASP A 120 -36.13 -7.15 -6.43
C ASP A 120 -36.67 -5.75 -6.13
N PRO A 121 -35.95 -4.69 -6.52
CA PRO A 121 -36.34 -3.30 -6.25
C PRO A 121 -37.60 -2.87 -7.02
N ARG A 122 -38.05 -3.64 -8.01
CA ARG A 122 -39.30 -3.38 -8.76
C ARG A 122 -40.53 -4.00 -8.12
N ARG A 123 -40.34 -4.87 -7.12
CA ARG A 123 -41.41 -5.62 -6.46
C ARG A 123 -41.60 -5.13 -5.02
N LEU A 124 -41.94 -3.86 -4.87
CA LEU A 124 -42.33 -3.30 -3.59
C LEU A 124 -43.83 -3.48 -3.36
N MET A 125 -44.21 -3.88 -2.16
CA MET A 125 -45.62 -4.02 -1.79
C MET A 125 -46.14 -2.71 -1.21
N ALA A 126 -47.31 -2.26 -1.67
CA ALA A 126 -47.99 -1.12 -1.05
C ALA A 126 -48.27 -1.41 0.43
N GLY A 127 -47.94 -0.47 1.31
CA GLY A 127 -48.07 -0.62 2.75
C GLY A 127 -46.84 -1.22 3.44
N GLN A 128 -45.84 -1.69 2.70
CA GLN A 128 -44.57 -2.17 3.27
C GLN A 128 -43.83 -1.03 3.98
N VAL A 129 -43.31 -1.29 5.18
CA VAL A 129 -42.45 -0.35 5.90
C VAL A 129 -41.00 -0.68 5.57
N ILE A 130 -40.23 0.34 5.20
CA ILE A 130 -38.81 0.22 4.91
C ILE A 130 -38.00 1.26 5.69
N LEU A 131 -36.75 0.94 5.97
CA LEU A 131 -35.78 1.81 6.60
C LEU A 131 -35.02 2.62 5.55
N VAL A 132 -35.06 3.94 5.66
CA VAL A 132 -34.36 4.86 4.77
C VAL A 132 -33.31 5.62 5.61
N PRO A 133 -32.00 5.44 5.36
CA PRO A 133 -31.01 6.28 6.02
C PRO A 133 -31.08 7.69 5.42
N VAL A 134 -31.28 8.70 6.24
CA VAL A 134 -31.31 10.11 5.83
C VAL A 134 -30.16 10.84 6.51
N LYS A 135 -29.56 11.83 5.85
CA LYS A 135 -28.48 12.61 6.48
C LYS A 135 -29.03 13.37 7.70
N LYS A 136 -28.32 13.33 8.82
CA LYS A 136 -28.66 14.05 10.05
C LYS A 136 -28.72 15.56 9.74
N GLY A 137 -29.87 16.18 9.98
CA GLY A 137 -30.15 17.57 9.59
C GLY A 137 -30.81 17.74 8.22
N PHE A 138 -31.38 16.67 7.65
CA PHE A 138 -32.30 16.76 6.51
C PHE A 138 -33.63 17.39 6.96
N GLY A 139 -33.69 18.72 6.93
CA GLY A 139 -34.85 19.56 7.27
C GLY A 139 -34.69 20.96 6.69
#